data_AF-A0A1B6M5D7-F1
#
_entry.id   AF-A0A1B6M5D7-F1
#
_cell.length_a   1.000
_cell.length_b   1.000
_cell.length_c   1.000
_cell.angle_alpha   90.00
_cell.angle_beta   90.00
_cell.angle_gamma   90.00
#
_symmetry.space_group_name_H-M   'P 1'
#
loop_
_entity.id
_entity.type
_entity.pdbx_description
1 polymer ?
#
loop_
_entity_poly.entity_id
_entity_poly.type
_entity_poly.pdbx_seq_one_letter_code
_entity_poly.pdbx_strand_id
1 'polypeptide(L)'
;TNFRVLVIYLDENHFDMQSKIYAIPENIMTGSGVQLFDHIAECMANFMSENDMFNERLPLGFTFSFPLEQVGLTKGILKTWTKGFSCSGVVGQDVVQMLEDAIKRRGDIEIEVCGILNDTTGTLMSCAWKNRNCHVGVIVGTGCNACYTERVENVEMFDGDRSKPLMIINLEWAAFGDKGELDFIMTEYDREVDRNSINPRKQVFEKMISGMYMGEIVRQILIKFTKEKLLFDGKGSTPLSTIWRFKSKYVSEIESEKAGIHTACRTVLKKLELDHATEQDCINVRYVCECVSRRAAYLVSAG
;
A
#
# COMPACT_ATOMS: atom_id res chain seq x y z
N THR A 1 -4.64 1.53 -10.48
CA THR A 1 -3.60 0.88 -9.65
C THR A 1 -2.72 0.01 -10.54
N ASN A 2 -1.43 -0.13 -10.24
CA ASN A 2 -0.48 -0.87 -11.06
C ASN A 2 -0.42 -2.33 -10.61
N PHE A 3 -0.71 -3.26 -11.52
CA PHE A 3 -0.43 -4.69 -11.38
C PHE A 3 0.89 -5.01 -12.08
N ARG A 4 1.66 -5.96 -11.55
CA ARG A 4 2.95 -6.34 -12.15
C ARG A 4 3.01 -7.84 -12.32
N VAL A 5 3.38 -8.28 -13.52
CA VAL A 5 3.76 -9.66 -13.81
C VAL A 5 5.27 -9.72 -13.89
N LEU A 6 5.87 -10.75 -13.30
CA LEU A 6 7.32 -10.95 -13.29
C LEU A 6 7.62 -12.40 -13.66
N VAL A 7 8.69 -12.61 -14.43
CA VAL A 7 9.41 -13.88 -14.46
C VAL A 7 10.75 -13.68 -13.78
N ILE A 8 11.11 -14.61 -12.91
CA ILE A 8 12.35 -14.57 -12.14
C ILE A 8 13.10 -15.86 -12.39
N TYR A 9 14.29 -15.75 -12.97
CA TYR A 9 15.23 -16.85 -13.09
C TYR A 9 16.16 -16.78 -11.88
N LEU A 10 16.15 -17.83 -11.06
CA LEU A 10 16.93 -17.89 -9.82
C LEU A 10 17.97 -19.00 -9.93
N ASP A 11 19.23 -18.66 -9.69
CA ASP A 11 20.30 -19.61 -9.38
C ASP A 11 20.86 -19.37 -7.97
N GLU A 12 21.93 -20.07 -7.57
CA GLU A 12 22.47 -19.98 -6.20
C GLU A 12 23.01 -18.58 -5.83
N ASN A 13 23.48 -17.79 -6.79
CA ASN A 13 24.17 -16.52 -6.53
C ASN A 13 23.71 -15.35 -7.41
N HIS A 14 22.86 -15.62 -8.39
CA HIS A 14 22.41 -14.68 -9.38
C HIS A 14 20.90 -14.85 -9.62
N PHE A 15 20.28 -13.72 -9.95
CA PHE A 15 18.89 -13.70 -10.38
C PHE A 15 18.77 -12.78 -11.57
N ASP A 16 17.98 -13.20 -12.55
CA ASP A 16 17.50 -12.32 -13.61
C ASP A 16 15.99 -12.13 -13.44
N MET A 17 15.52 -10.92 -13.72
CA MET A 17 14.13 -10.54 -13.51
C MET A 17 13.63 -9.70 -14.66
N GLN A 18 12.63 -10.21 -15.35
CA GLN A 18 11.87 -9.45 -16.33
C GLN A 18 10.51 -9.13 -15.73
N SER A 19 10.01 -7.92 -15.97
CA SER A 19 8.72 -7.52 -15.42
C SER A 19 7.99 -6.55 -16.33
N LYS A 20 6.66 -6.61 -16.28
CA LYS A 20 5.79 -5.66 -16.97
C LYS A 20 4.69 -5.17 -16.05
N ILE A 21 4.43 -3.87 -16.14
CA ILE A 21 3.37 -3.21 -15.39
C ILE A 21 2.14 -3.14 -16.28
N TYR A 22 1.01 -3.57 -15.74
CA TYR A 22 -0.31 -3.47 -16.32
C TYR A 22 -1.16 -2.53 -15.48
N ALA A 23 -1.92 -1.65 -16.14
CA ALA A 23 -2.92 -0.86 -15.45
C ALA A 23 -4.11 -1.75 -15.10
N ILE A 24 -4.66 -1.60 -13.89
CA ILE A 24 -6.01 -2.05 -13.57
C ILE A 24 -6.92 -0.81 -13.67
N PRO A 25 -7.81 -0.76 -14.68
CA PRO A 25 -8.82 0.29 -14.83
C PRO A 25 -9.73 0.39 -13.60
N GLU A 26 -10.21 1.60 -13.30
CA GLU A 26 -11.05 1.86 -12.13
C GLU A 26 -12.36 1.05 -12.16
N ASN A 27 -12.97 0.90 -13.33
CA ASN A 27 -14.17 0.08 -13.51
C ASN A 27 -13.92 -1.41 -13.25
N ILE A 28 -12.68 -1.90 -13.36
CA ILE A 28 -12.32 -3.28 -12.98
C ILE A 28 -12.07 -3.36 -11.47
N MET A 29 -11.45 -2.34 -10.87
CA MET A 29 -11.21 -2.27 -9.42
C MET A 29 -12.50 -2.22 -8.58
N THR A 30 -13.60 -1.74 -9.16
CA THR A 30 -14.92 -1.67 -8.54
C THR A 30 -15.95 -2.58 -9.24
N GLY A 31 -15.49 -3.47 -10.11
CA GLY A 31 -16.32 -4.36 -10.91
C GLY A 31 -16.66 -5.66 -10.20
N SER A 32 -16.87 -6.74 -10.96
CA SER A 32 -17.02 -8.08 -10.39
C SER A 32 -15.67 -8.76 -10.14
N GLY A 33 -15.63 -9.73 -9.23
CA GLY A 33 -14.46 -10.58 -9.03
C GLY A 33 -14.02 -11.27 -10.31
N VAL A 34 -14.96 -11.82 -11.09
CA VAL A 34 -14.68 -12.47 -12.38
C VAL A 34 -13.91 -11.52 -13.31
N GLN A 35 -14.38 -10.28 -13.48
CA GLN A 35 -13.69 -9.28 -14.31
C GLN A 35 -12.27 -8.98 -13.83
N LEU A 36 -12.06 -8.90 -12.51
CA LEU A 36 -10.73 -8.66 -11.95
C LEU A 36 -9.77 -9.80 -12.25
N PHE A 37 -10.17 -11.05 -11.97
CA PHE A 37 -9.29 -12.20 -12.15
C PHE A 37 -9.09 -12.56 -13.63
N ASP A 38 -10.10 -12.35 -14.49
CA ASP A 38 -9.95 -12.49 -15.95
C ASP A 38 -8.95 -11.47 -16.50
N HIS A 39 -8.99 -10.21 -16.02
CA HIS A 39 -8.00 -9.19 -16.38
C HIS A 39 -6.59 -9.57 -15.91
N ILE A 40 -6.44 -10.15 -14.71
CA ILE A 40 -5.15 -10.64 -14.22
C ILE A 40 -4.62 -11.79 -15.11
N ALA A 41 -5.47 -12.76 -15.46
CA ALA A 41 -5.11 -13.85 -16.36
C ALA A 41 -4.71 -13.34 -17.75
N GLU A 42 -5.41 -12.33 -18.27
CA GLU A 42 -5.04 -11.66 -19.52
C GLU A 42 -3.68 -10.97 -19.45
N CYS A 43 -3.39 -10.26 -18.36
CA CYS A 43 -2.08 -9.65 -18.15
C CYS A 43 -0.96 -10.71 -18.14
N MET A 44 -1.18 -11.85 -17.49
CA MET A 44 -0.21 -12.95 -17.47
C MET A 44 0.01 -13.55 -18.86
N ALA A 45 -1.06 -13.83 -19.61
CA ALA A 45 -0.92 -14.34 -20.98
C ALA A 45 -0.18 -13.37 -21.90
N ASN A 46 -0.54 -12.08 -21.87
CA ASN A 46 0.17 -11.06 -22.65
C ASN A 46 1.68 -11.04 -22.29
N PHE A 47 2.01 -11.15 -21.00
CA PHE A 47 3.40 -11.22 -20.56
C PHE A 47 4.11 -12.49 -21.05
N MET A 48 3.48 -13.65 -20.95
CA MET A 48 4.06 -14.91 -21.44
C MET A 48 4.27 -14.88 -22.96
N SER A 49 3.35 -14.30 -23.72
CA SER A 49 3.46 -14.19 -25.18
C SER A 49 4.61 -13.27 -25.60
N GLU A 50 4.82 -12.17 -24.89
CA GLU A 50 5.87 -11.21 -25.21
C GLU A 50 7.29 -11.71 -24.89
N ASN A 51 7.40 -12.72 -24.02
CA ASN A 51 8.67 -13.29 -23.59
C ASN A 51 8.84 -14.74 -24.07
N ASP A 52 8.07 -15.18 -25.06
CA ASP A 52 8.15 -16.52 -25.69
C ASP A 52 7.96 -17.71 -24.72
N MET A 53 7.18 -17.54 -23.64
CA MET A 53 6.95 -18.55 -22.59
C MET A 53 5.58 -19.26 -22.68
N PHE A 54 4.82 -19.05 -23.75
CA PHE A 54 3.42 -19.50 -23.85
C PHE A 54 3.23 -21.03 -23.77
N ASN A 55 4.26 -21.80 -24.10
CA ASN A 55 4.26 -23.27 -24.06
C ASN A 55 4.88 -23.84 -22.78
N GLU A 56 5.24 -22.99 -21.82
CA GLU A 56 5.84 -23.41 -20.56
C GLU A 56 4.79 -23.54 -19.45
N ARG A 57 4.96 -24.59 -18.62
CA ARG A 57 4.24 -24.70 -17.36
C ARG A 57 5.05 -24.02 -16.26
N LEU A 58 4.57 -22.89 -15.76
CA LEU A 58 5.32 -22.07 -14.80
C LEU A 58 4.71 -22.10 -13.39
N PRO A 59 5.53 -22.23 -12.33
CA PRO A 59 5.08 -22.03 -10.96
C PRO A 59 4.88 -20.54 -10.66
N LEU A 60 3.77 -20.18 -10.00
CA LEU A 60 3.42 -18.80 -9.66
C LEU A 60 3.39 -18.59 -8.14
N GLY A 61 4.14 -17.59 -7.69
CA GLY A 61 3.91 -16.93 -6.41
C GLY A 61 2.93 -15.78 -6.58
N PHE A 62 1.75 -15.86 -5.95
CA PHE A 62 0.71 -14.86 -6.06
C PHE A 62 0.79 -13.87 -4.89
N THR A 63 1.46 -12.74 -5.10
CA THR A 63 1.47 -11.63 -4.13
C THR A 63 0.15 -10.88 -4.18
N PHE A 64 -0.70 -11.10 -3.17
CA PHE A 64 -2.02 -10.49 -3.06
C PHE A 64 -2.12 -9.64 -1.79
N SER A 65 -1.79 -8.35 -1.94
CA SER A 65 -1.62 -7.39 -0.84
C SER A 65 -2.93 -6.88 -0.22
N PHE A 66 -3.81 -7.79 0.19
CA PHE A 66 -5.05 -7.50 0.90
C PHE A 66 -5.15 -8.37 2.16
N PRO A 67 -5.98 -7.97 3.15
CA PRO A 67 -6.24 -8.81 4.32
C PRO A 67 -6.82 -10.17 3.93
N LEU A 68 -6.03 -11.23 4.15
CA LEU A 68 -6.38 -12.62 3.87
C LEU A 68 -6.42 -13.42 5.18
N GLU A 69 -7.36 -14.33 5.30
CA GLU A 69 -7.19 -15.51 6.15
C GLU A 69 -6.48 -16.58 5.32
N GLN A 70 -5.20 -16.78 5.61
CA GLN A 70 -4.38 -17.78 4.95
C GLN A 70 -4.57 -19.13 5.64
N VAL A 71 -5.34 -20.02 4.99
CA VAL A 71 -5.62 -21.37 5.50
C VAL A 71 -4.48 -22.33 5.13
N GLY A 72 -3.80 -22.06 4.03
CA GLY A 72 -2.64 -22.83 3.58
C GLY A 72 -1.78 -22.03 2.61
N LEU A 73 -0.67 -22.60 2.16
CA LEU A 73 0.25 -21.90 1.25
C LEU A 73 -0.45 -21.49 -0.05
N THR A 74 -1.38 -22.30 -0.56
CA THR A 74 -2.13 -22.06 -1.81
C THR A 74 -3.62 -21.80 -1.57
N LYS A 75 -4.00 -21.34 -0.38
CA LYS A 75 -5.40 -21.06 -0.04
C LYS A 75 -5.52 -19.82 0.83
N GLY A 76 -6.19 -18.79 0.30
CA GLY A 76 -6.31 -17.49 0.97
C GLY A 76 -7.71 -16.91 0.81
N ILE A 77 -8.43 -16.77 1.93
CA ILE A 77 -9.79 -16.21 1.94
C ILE A 77 -9.73 -14.70 2.13
N LEU A 78 -10.23 -13.92 1.17
CA LEU A 78 -10.28 -12.46 1.29
C LEU A 78 -11.21 -12.05 2.42
N LYS A 79 -10.72 -11.26 3.39
CA LYS A 79 -11.53 -10.75 4.50
C LYS A 79 -12.21 -9.43 4.22
N THR A 80 -11.48 -8.49 3.62
CA THR A 80 -12.03 -7.19 3.25
C THR A 80 -11.18 -6.55 2.17
N TRP A 81 -11.81 -5.77 1.30
CA TRP A 81 -11.07 -4.91 0.39
C TRP A 81 -10.49 -3.69 1.11
N THR A 82 -9.37 -3.20 0.59
CA THR A 82 -8.69 -1.98 1.00
C THR A 82 -8.17 -1.24 -0.24
N LYS A 83 -7.46 -0.12 -0.07
CA LYS A 83 -6.71 0.56 -1.15
C LYS A 83 -7.56 0.95 -2.38
N GLY A 84 -8.86 1.19 -2.18
CA GLY A 84 -9.80 1.60 -3.23
C GLY A 84 -10.40 0.46 -4.07
N PHE A 85 -10.11 -0.81 -3.78
CA PHE A 85 -10.80 -1.93 -4.40
C PHE A 85 -12.16 -2.18 -3.75
N SER A 86 -13.11 -2.69 -4.53
CA SER A 86 -14.46 -3.05 -4.03
C SER A 86 -15.14 -4.13 -4.88
N CYS A 87 -14.36 -5.05 -5.47
CA CYS A 87 -14.91 -6.03 -6.40
C CYS A 87 -15.96 -6.95 -5.75
N SER A 88 -17.12 -7.07 -6.37
CA SER A 88 -18.23 -7.88 -5.85
C SER A 88 -17.94 -9.38 -5.96
N GLY A 89 -18.34 -10.16 -4.96
CA GLY A 89 -18.23 -11.63 -4.99
C GLY A 89 -16.83 -12.18 -4.71
N VAL A 90 -15.91 -11.39 -4.16
CA VAL A 90 -14.56 -11.85 -3.78
C VAL A 90 -14.39 -11.98 -2.26
N VAL A 91 -15.02 -11.11 -1.48
CA VAL A 91 -14.94 -11.18 -0.01
C VAL A 91 -15.55 -12.52 0.47
N GLY A 92 -14.81 -13.23 1.30
CA GLY A 92 -15.15 -14.58 1.78
C GLY A 92 -14.81 -15.71 0.80
N GLN A 93 -14.22 -15.42 -0.36
CA GLN A 93 -13.82 -16.41 -1.35
C GLN A 93 -12.30 -16.66 -1.34
N ASP A 94 -11.92 -17.84 -1.82
CA ASP A 94 -10.52 -18.23 -2.02
C ASP A 94 -9.97 -17.60 -3.30
N VAL A 95 -9.09 -16.61 -3.14
CA VAL A 95 -8.57 -15.85 -4.27
C VAL A 95 -7.61 -16.65 -5.15
N VAL A 96 -7.02 -17.74 -4.63
CA VAL A 96 -6.22 -18.67 -5.43
C VAL A 96 -7.13 -19.43 -6.38
N GLN A 97 -8.21 -20.03 -5.87
CA GLN A 97 -9.20 -20.71 -6.71
C GLN A 97 -9.79 -19.76 -7.76
N MET A 98 -10.09 -18.51 -7.40
CA MET A 98 -10.62 -17.54 -8.36
C MET A 98 -9.64 -17.22 -9.50
N LEU A 99 -8.33 -17.16 -9.20
CA LEU A 99 -7.28 -16.99 -10.21
C LEU A 99 -7.12 -18.24 -11.08
N GLU A 100 -7.12 -19.43 -10.49
CA GLU A 100 -7.06 -20.70 -11.21
C GLU A 100 -8.26 -20.87 -12.16
N ASP A 101 -9.47 -20.50 -11.71
CA ASP A 101 -10.66 -20.52 -12.53
C ASP A 101 -10.56 -19.54 -13.70
N ALA A 102 -9.93 -18.37 -13.50
CA ALA A 102 -9.70 -17.40 -14.58
C ALA A 102 -8.69 -17.90 -15.61
N ILE A 103 -7.57 -18.49 -15.14
CA ILE A 103 -6.59 -19.15 -16.01
C ILE A 103 -7.27 -20.26 -16.82
N LYS A 104 -8.09 -21.10 -16.18
CA LYS A 104 -8.83 -22.18 -16.83
C LYS A 104 -9.87 -21.68 -17.82
N ARG A 105 -10.63 -20.63 -17.50
CA ARG A 105 -11.59 -19.99 -18.43
C ARG A 105 -10.89 -19.48 -19.68
N ARG A 106 -9.67 -18.97 -19.52
CA ARG A 106 -8.85 -18.48 -20.62
C ARG A 106 -8.34 -19.62 -21.50
N GLY A 107 -7.77 -20.64 -20.89
CA GLY A 107 -7.43 -21.93 -21.52
C GLY A 107 -6.21 -21.92 -22.45
N ASP A 108 -5.45 -20.82 -22.52
CA ASP A 108 -4.32 -20.63 -23.43
C ASP A 108 -2.95 -20.58 -22.71
N ILE A 109 -2.91 -20.55 -21.38
CA ILE A 109 -1.69 -20.55 -20.55
C ILE A 109 -1.70 -21.67 -19.49
N GLU A 110 -0.53 -22.20 -19.15
CA GLU A 110 -0.36 -23.21 -18.10
C GLU A 110 0.43 -22.65 -16.91
N ILE A 111 -0.27 -22.30 -15.83
CA ILE A 111 0.31 -21.73 -14.62
C ILE A 111 -0.16 -22.53 -13.40
N GLU A 112 0.78 -22.88 -12.53
CA GLU A 112 0.51 -23.57 -11.26
C GLU A 112 0.71 -22.60 -10.09
N VAL A 113 -0.34 -22.29 -9.33
CA VAL A 113 -0.22 -21.40 -8.18
C VAL A 113 0.41 -22.14 -7.00
N CYS A 114 1.69 -21.90 -6.74
CA CYS A 114 2.45 -22.61 -5.69
C CYS A 114 2.40 -21.91 -4.34
N GLY A 115 1.98 -20.64 -4.29
CA GLY A 115 1.77 -19.96 -3.03
C GLY A 115 1.11 -18.60 -3.16
N ILE A 116 0.35 -18.22 -2.14
CA ILE A 116 -0.16 -16.86 -1.93
C ILE A 116 0.62 -16.20 -0.80
N LEU A 117 0.98 -14.94 -0.99
CA LEU A 117 1.73 -14.17 0.00
C LEU A 117 1.27 -12.72 0.07
N ASN A 118 1.51 -12.10 1.23
CA ASN A 118 1.40 -10.66 1.41
C ASN A 118 2.65 -9.94 0.86
N ASP A 119 2.54 -8.66 0.48
CA ASP A 119 3.70 -7.89 -0.01
C ASP A 119 4.82 -7.76 1.02
N THR A 120 4.48 -7.65 2.31
CA THR A 120 5.48 -7.65 3.39
C THR A 120 6.27 -8.95 3.43
N THR A 121 5.61 -10.10 3.33
CA THR A 121 6.23 -11.42 3.31
C THR A 121 7.13 -11.58 2.09
N GLY A 122 6.67 -11.18 0.90
CA GLY A 122 7.48 -11.19 -0.31
C GLY A 122 8.70 -10.27 -0.21
N THR A 123 8.53 -9.10 0.42
CA THR A 123 9.62 -8.16 0.67
C THR A 123 10.68 -8.77 1.58
N LEU A 124 10.27 -9.34 2.71
CA LEU A 124 11.14 -10.07 3.63
C LEU A 124 11.91 -11.18 2.90
N MET A 125 11.20 -12.05 2.18
CA MET A 125 11.83 -13.18 1.46
C MET A 125 12.83 -12.70 0.41
N SER A 126 12.52 -11.64 -0.35
CA SER A 126 13.43 -11.10 -1.36
C SER A 126 14.73 -10.55 -0.74
N CYS A 127 14.63 -9.92 0.42
CA CYS A 127 15.79 -9.40 1.15
C CYS A 127 16.56 -10.55 1.82
N ALA A 128 15.86 -11.53 2.39
CA ALA A 128 16.43 -12.69 3.05
C ALA A 128 17.23 -13.59 2.11
N TRP A 129 16.85 -13.64 0.82
CA TRP A 129 17.61 -14.35 -0.22
C TRP A 129 19.04 -13.80 -0.36
N LYS A 130 19.22 -12.47 -0.28
CA LYS A 130 20.56 -11.83 -0.32
C LYS A 130 21.23 -11.73 1.05
N ASN A 131 20.45 -11.49 2.10
CA ASN A 131 20.94 -11.28 3.46
C ASN A 131 20.21 -12.20 4.43
N ARG A 132 20.87 -13.29 4.84
CA ARG A 132 20.31 -14.30 5.76
C ARG A 132 19.95 -13.77 7.15
N ASN A 133 20.39 -12.56 7.52
CA ASN A 133 20.02 -11.90 8.77
C ASN A 133 18.74 -11.03 8.64
N CYS A 134 18.09 -11.02 7.48
CA CYS A 134 16.83 -10.30 7.29
C CYS A 134 15.67 -11.13 7.86
N HIS A 135 15.08 -10.62 8.95
CA HIS A 135 14.00 -11.27 9.69
C HIS A 135 12.72 -10.44 9.79
N VAL A 136 12.73 -9.22 9.23
CA VAL A 136 11.60 -8.27 9.24
C VAL A 136 11.43 -7.69 7.84
N GLY A 137 10.20 -7.69 7.34
CA GLY A 137 9.80 -7.00 6.13
C GLY A 137 8.82 -5.89 6.47
N VAL A 138 9.08 -4.66 6.00
CA VAL A 138 8.22 -3.50 6.25
C VAL A 138 7.83 -2.85 4.93
N ILE A 139 6.54 -2.58 4.75
CA ILE A 139 5.99 -1.81 3.64
C ILE A 139 5.54 -0.46 4.17
N VAL A 140 6.06 0.62 3.59
CA VAL A 140 5.58 2.00 3.79
C VAL A 140 5.38 2.62 2.40
N GLY A 141 4.13 2.65 1.95
CA GLY A 141 3.76 3.12 0.62
C GLY A 141 2.36 3.72 0.62
N THR A 142 1.50 3.29 -0.31
CA THR A 142 0.07 3.67 -0.26
C THR A 142 -0.59 3.20 1.04
N GLY A 143 -0.26 2.01 1.51
CA GLY A 143 -0.59 1.53 2.86
C GLY A 143 0.66 1.37 3.71
N CYS A 144 0.51 0.83 4.92
CA CYS A 144 1.65 0.33 5.68
C CYS A 144 1.37 -1.06 6.24
N ASN A 145 2.37 -1.93 6.27
CA ASN A 145 2.27 -3.24 6.89
C ASN A 145 3.66 -3.73 7.30
N ALA A 146 3.74 -4.71 8.19
CA ALA A 146 4.97 -5.42 8.48
C ALA A 146 4.75 -6.91 8.69
N CYS A 147 5.82 -7.66 8.47
CA CYS A 147 5.91 -9.07 8.84
C CYS A 147 7.26 -9.35 9.48
N TYR A 148 7.34 -10.42 10.25
CA TYR A 148 8.59 -10.87 10.86
C TYR A 148 8.63 -12.39 11.00
N THR A 149 9.81 -12.96 11.19
CA THR A 149 9.96 -14.38 11.54
C THR A 149 9.74 -14.60 13.04
N GLU A 150 8.71 -15.36 13.38
CA GLU A 150 8.37 -15.80 14.74
C GLU A 150 8.72 -17.28 14.94
N ARG A 151 8.95 -17.69 16.19
CA ARG A 151 9.09 -19.09 16.58
C ARG A 151 7.74 -19.77 16.55
N VAL A 152 7.66 -20.94 15.91
CA VAL A 152 6.40 -21.70 15.81
C VAL A 152 5.79 -22.02 17.18
N GLU A 153 6.61 -22.16 18.23
CA GLU A 153 6.13 -22.37 19.60
C GLU A 153 5.29 -21.20 20.16
N ASN A 154 5.50 -19.98 19.68
CA ASN A 154 4.74 -18.79 20.06
C ASN A 154 3.46 -18.59 19.23
N VAL A 155 3.29 -19.34 18.13
CA VAL A 155 2.15 -19.18 17.22
C VAL A 155 1.01 -20.10 17.68
N GLU A 156 0.28 -19.66 18.69
CA GLU A 156 -0.79 -20.45 19.34
C GLU A 156 -1.87 -20.93 18.35
N MET A 157 -2.17 -20.12 17.34
CA MET A 157 -3.19 -20.42 16.33
C MET A 157 -2.71 -21.35 15.21
N PHE A 158 -1.44 -21.76 15.19
CA PHE A 158 -0.90 -22.62 14.15
C PHE A 158 -1.17 -24.10 14.43
N ASP A 159 -1.91 -24.74 13.53
CA ASP A 159 -2.29 -26.15 13.59
C ASP A 159 -1.59 -27.02 12.52
N GLY A 160 -0.62 -26.45 11.79
CA GLY A 160 0.14 -27.14 10.74
C GLY A 160 1.42 -27.84 11.22
N ASP A 161 2.33 -28.09 10.27
CA ASP A 161 3.60 -28.79 10.53
C ASP A 161 4.54 -27.98 11.44
N ARG A 162 4.72 -28.47 12.68
CA ARG A 162 5.62 -27.90 13.69
C ARG A 162 7.07 -28.40 13.60
N SER A 163 7.42 -29.17 12.56
CA SER A 163 8.82 -29.61 12.32
C SER A 163 9.75 -28.44 11.98
N LYS A 164 9.19 -27.35 11.43
CA LYS A 164 9.92 -26.12 11.16
C LYS A 164 9.90 -25.21 12.40
N PRO A 165 11.05 -24.65 12.82
CA PRO A 165 11.11 -23.86 14.05
C PRO A 165 10.58 -22.43 13.87
N LEU A 166 10.46 -21.94 12.64
CA LEU A 166 10.13 -20.55 12.32
C LEU A 166 8.95 -20.46 11.36
N MET A 167 8.15 -19.41 11.53
CA MET A 167 7.04 -19.02 10.69
C MET A 167 7.08 -17.52 10.45
N ILE A 168 6.77 -17.06 9.23
CA ILE A 168 6.60 -15.63 8.98
C ILE A 168 5.19 -15.22 9.43
N ILE A 169 5.11 -14.23 10.31
CA ILE A 169 3.86 -13.62 10.76
C ILE A 169 3.63 -12.34 9.99
N ASN A 170 2.56 -12.29 9.21
CA ASN A 170 2.01 -11.05 8.68
C ASN A 170 1.21 -10.38 9.80
N LEU A 171 1.63 -9.20 10.23
CA LEU A 171 1.02 -8.52 11.37
C LEU A 171 -0.31 -7.87 11.05
N GLU A 172 -0.52 -7.44 9.79
CA GLU A 172 -1.61 -6.53 9.41
C GLU A 172 -1.70 -5.33 10.38
N TRP A 173 -0.54 -4.78 10.78
CA TRP A 173 -0.40 -3.82 11.89
C TRP A 173 -1.13 -2.48 11.67
N ALA A 174 -1.63 -2.27 10.46
CA ALA A 174 -2.31 -1.06 10.04
C ALA A 174 -3.59 -0.82 10.85
N ALA A 175 -4.22 -1.89 11.33
CA ALA A 175 -5.41 -1.85 12.17
C ALA A 175 -5.12 -1.54 13.65
N PHE A 176 -3.85 -1.37 14.04
CA PHE A 176 -3.53 -0.95 15.40
C PHE A 176 -4.17 0.42 15.71
N GLY A 177 -4.81 0.54 16.86
CA GLY A 177 -5.58 1.74 17.24
C GLY A 177 -7.05 1.73 16.84
N ASP A 178 -7.52 0.75 16.05
CA ASP A 178 -8.93 0.66 15.64
C ASP A 178 -9.89 0.58 16.85
N LYS A 179 -9.45 -0.01 17.98
CA LYS A 179 -10.25 -0.12 19.21
C LYS A 179 -9.97 1.02 20.21
N GLY A 180 -9.22 2.04 19.80
CA GLY A 180 -8.93 3.23 20.60
C GLY A 180 -7.58 3.22 21.30
N GLU A 181 -6.73 2.22 21.05
CA GLU A 181 -5.39 2.10 21.66
C GLU A 181 -4.50 3.31 21.36
N LEU A 182 -4.75 4.00 20.25
CA LEU A 182 -3.99 5.18 19.79
C LEU A 182 -4.75 6.50 19.95
N ASP A 183 -5.93 6.53 20.56
CA ASP A 183 -6.76 7.74 20.64
C ASP A 183 -6.05 8.90 21.38
N PHE A 184 -5.11 8.57 22.27
CA PHE A 184 -4.31 9.53 23.05
C PHE A 184 -3.27 10.30 22.22
N ILE A 185 -2.84 9.77 21.07
CA ILE A 185 -1.92 10.46 20.13
C ILE A 185 -2.64 11.02 18.90
N MET A 186 -3.86 10.57 18.61
CA MET A 186 -4.62 11.08 17.48
C MET A 186 -4.94 12.56 17.66
N THR A 187 -4.63 13.35 16.65
CA THR A 187 -4.92 14.79 16.62
C THR A 187 -6.34 15.05 16.08
N GLU A 188 -6.80 16.30 16.11
CA GLU A 188 -8.04 16.68 15.43
C GLU A 188 -7.98 16.42 13.91
N TYR A 189 -6.79 16.56 13.31
CA TYR A 189 -6.56 16.33 11.88
C TYR A 189 -6.68 14.85 11.52
N ASP A 190 -6.07 13.97 12.31
CA ASP A 190 -6.17 12.52 12.08
C ASP A 190 -7.63 12.05 12.19
N ARG A 191 -8.38 12.58 13.16
CA ARG A 191 -9.82 12.29 13.32
C ARG A 191 -10.64 12.79 12.14
N GLU A 192 -10.32 13.96 11.59
CA GLU A 192 -11.01 14.48 10.40
C GLU A 192 -10.70 13.64 9.16
N VAL A 193 -9.45 13.22 8.96
CA VAL A 193 -9.08 12.29 7.88
C VAL A 193 -9.78 10.95 8.04
N ASP A 194 -9.82 10.39 9.24
CA ASP A 194 -10.51 9.13 9.54
C ASP A 194 -12.01 9.21 9.26
N ARG A 195 -12.69 10.26 9.75
CA ARG A 195 -14.14 10.47 9.54
C ARG A 195 -14.53 10.53 8.06
N ASN A 196 -13.70 11.14 7.23
CA ASN A 196 -13.97 11.32 5.79
C ASN A 196 -13.32 10.24 4.90
N SER A 197 -12.71 9.22 5.51
CA SER A 197 -12.17 8.08 4.78
C SER A 197 -13.26 7.10 4.36
N ILE A 198 -12.93 6.20 3.44
CA ILE A 198 -13.84 5.11 3.00
C ILE A 198 -14.13 4.08 4.11
N ASN A 199 -13.32 4.08 5.18
CA ASN A 199 -13.35 3.08 6.24
C ASN A 199 -13.13 3.73 7.63
N PRO A 200 -14.06 4.58 8.13
CA PRO A 200 -13.92 5.25 9.41
C PRO A 200 -13.65 4.27 10.57
N ARG A 201 -12.77 4.65 11.50
CA ARG A 201 -12.30 3.84 12.65
C ARG A 201 -11.62 2.51 12.27
N LYS A 202 -11.21 2.37 11.02
CA LYS A 202 -10.41 1.24 10.53
C LYS A 202 -9.08 1.71 9.99
N GLN A 203 -8.05 0.87 10.13
CA GLN A 203 -6.69 1.15 9.68
C GLN A 203 -6.13 2.43 10.34
N VAL A 204 -6.40 2.64 11.64
CA VAL A 204 -6.04 3.88 12.36
C VAL A 204 -4.54 4.16 12.31
N PHE A 205 -3.69 3.16 12.54
CA PHE A 205 -2.24 3.30 12.47
C PHE A 205 -1.77 3.67 11.05
N GLU A 206 -2.31 2.99 10.03
CA GLU A 206 -1.99 3.30 8.63
C GLU A 206 -2.36 4.73 8.25
N LYS A 207 -3.50 5.24 8.72
CA LYS A 207 -3.95 6.61 8.44
C LYS A 207 -3.00 7.67 8.96
N MET A 208 -2.27 7.39 10.04
CA MET A 208 -1.29 8.32 10.59
C MET A 208 0.08 8.27 9.90
N ILE A 209 0.30 7.27 9.03
CA ILE A 209 1.62 6.93 8.48
C ILE A 209 1.65 7.02 6.94
N SER A 210 0.70 6.38 6.27
CA SER A 210 0.88 5.98 4.88
C SER A 210 0.77 7.14 3.90
N GLY A 211 1.34 6.92 2.71
CA GLY A 211 1.26 7.85 1.60
C GLY A 211 -0.16 8.04 1.04
N MET A 212 -1.16 7.25 1.42
CA MET A 212 -2.55 7.55 1.06
C MET A 212 -3.13 8.71 1.87
N TYR A 213 -2.71 8.86 3.14
CA TYR A 213 -3.34 9.77 4.09
C TYR A 213 -2.46 10.95 4.50
N MET A 214 -1.13 10.83 4.40
CA MET A 214 -0.17 11.86 4.80
C MET A 214 -0.46 13.23 4.19
N GLY A 215 -0.67 13.29 2.87
CA GLY A 215 -1.01 14.55 2.20
C GLY A 215 -2.35 15.14 2.66
N GLU A 216 -3.32 14.29 3.01
CA GLU A 216 -4.62 14.75 3.50
C GLU A 216 -4.53 15.32 4.91
N ILE A 217 -3.69 14.75 5.78
CA ILE A 217 -3.41 15.32 7.10
C ILE A 217 -2.79 16.72 6.95
N VAL A 218 -1.80 16.88 6.07
CA VAL A 218 -1.21 18.19 5.75
C VAL A 218 -2.29 19.15 5.27
N ARG A 219 -3.16 18.73 4.34
CA ARG A 219 -4.26 19.56 3.82
C ARG A 219 -5.18 20.09 4.93
N GLN A 220 -5.55 19.24 5.88
CA GLN A 220 -6.41 19.63 7.01
C GLN A 220 -5.76 20.69 7.89
N ILE A 221 -4.44 20.57 8.15
CA ILE A 221 -3.67 21.58 8.87
C ILE A 221 -3.65 22.90 8.09
N LEU A 222 -3.36 22.86 6.78
CA LEU A 222 -3.32 24.04 5.94
C LEU A 222 -4.68 24.77 5.89
N ILE A 223 -5.79 24.03 5.80
CA ILE A 223 -7.15 24.62 5.84
C ILE A 223 -7.39 25.33 7.16
N LYS A 224 -7.07 24.70 8.29
CA LYS A 224 -7.27 25.29 9.62
C LYS A 224 -6.45 26.57 9.76
N PHE A 225 -5.16 26.53 9.42
CA PHE A 225 -4.27 27.69 9.50
C PHE A 225 -4.69 28.81 8.55
N THR A 226 -5.26 28.48 7.39
CA THR A 226 -5.85 29.48 6.49
C THR A 226 -7.08 30.12 7.15
N LYS A 227 -8.02 29.33 7.69
CA LYS A 227 -9.22 29.87 8.37
C LYS A 227 -8.85 30.76 9.57
N GLU A 228 -7.78 30.44 10.27
CA GLU A 228 -7.24 31.20 11.40
C GLU A 228 -6.35 32.38 10.98
N LYS A 229 -6.21 32.66 9.67
CA LYS A 229 -5.39 33.72 9.08
C LYS A 229 -3.89 33.62 9.42
N LEU A 230 -3.42 32.42 9.73
CA LEU A 230 -2.00 32.09 9.96
C LEU A 230 -1.26 31.75 8.65
N LEU A 231 -2.01 31.35 7.62
CA LEU A 231 -1.52 31.10 6.27
C LEU A 231 -2.35 31.85 5.23
N PHE A 232 -1.69 32.19 4.12
CA PHE A 232 -2.28 32.71 2.89
C PHE A 232 -3.19 33.93 3.08
N ASP A 233 -2.95 34.75 4.12
CA ASP A 233 -3.77 35.91 4.48
C ASP A 233 -5.27 35.58 4.64
N GLY A 234 -5.58 34.34 5.06
CA GLY A 234 -6.94 33.84 5.18
C GLY A 234 -7.64 33.49 3.86
N LYS A 235 -6.94 33.59 2.73
CA LYS A 235 -7.48 33.34 1.39
C LYS A 235 -7.14 31.91 0.98
N GLY A 236 -8.11 31.01 1.19
CA GLY A 236 -8.06 29.65 0.67
C GLY A 236 -8.41 29.58 -0.81
N SER A 237 -8.50 28.35 -1.32
CA SER A 237 -8.89 28.07 -2.70
C SER A 237 -9.83 26.86 -2.76
N THR A 238 -10.54 26.70 -3.88
CA THR A 238 -11.36 25.51 -4.13
C THR A 238 -10.50 24.25 -4.13
N PRO A 239 -9.34 24.19 -4.85
CA PRO A 239 -8.47 23.02 -4.79
C PRO A 239 -7.98 22.65 -3.38
N LEU A 240 -7.63 23.63 -2.54
CA LEU A 240 -7.23 23.36 -1.15
C LEU A 240 -8.38 22.76 -0.33
N SER A 241 -9.60 23.24 -0.58
CA SER A 241 -10.82 22.79 0.12
C SER A 241 -11.29 21.40 -0.32
N THR A 242 -10.88 20.95 -1.51
CA THR A 242 -11.22 19.62 -2.05
C THR A 242 -10.43 18.50 -1.36
N ILE A 243 -11.16 17.52 -0.81
CA ILE A 243 -10.60 16.34 -0.13
C ILE A 243 -9.67 15.57 -1.09
N TRP A 244 -8.56 15.05 -0.56
CA TRP A 244 -7.55 14.26 -1.26
C TRP A 244 -6.78 15.02 -2.34
N ARG A 245 -6.92 16.34 -2.42
CA ARG A 245 -6.25 17.15 -3.46
C ARG A 245 -4.77 17.38 -3.18
N PHE A 246 -4.38 17.44 -1.90
CA PHE A 246 -2.98 17.51 -1.49
C PHE A 246 -2.39 16.09 -1.44
N LYS A 247 -1.57 15.74 -2.43
CA LYS A 247 -1.00 14.39 -2.56
C LYS A 247 0.27 14.26 -1.73
N SER A 248 0.55 13.06 -1.23
CA SER A 248 1.78 12.81 -0.45
C SER A 248 3.07 13.03 -1.25
N LYS A 249 3.02 12.94 -2.59
CA LYS A 249 4.16 13.36 -3.43
C LYS A 249 4.53 14.83 -3.23
N TYR A 250 3.55 15.70 -2.92
CA TYR A 250 3.81 17.11 -2.65
C TYR A 250 4.57 17.29 -1.34
N VAL A 251 4.28 16.47 -0.32
CA VAL A 251 5.02 16.43 0.94
C VAL A 251 6.50 16.12 0.66
N SER A 252 6.77 15.05 -0.10
CA SER A 252 8.14 14.67 -0.48
C SER A 252 8.84 15.72 -1.34
N GLU A 253 8.16 16.28 -2.35
CA GLU A 253 8.69 17.33 -3.22
C GLU A 253 9.10 18.57 -2.40
N ILE A 254 8.25 19.01 -1.46
CA ILE A 254 8.51 20.19 -0.60
C ILE A 254 9.65 19.94 0.38
N GLU A 255 9.71 18.78 1.02
CA GLU A 255 10.76 18.46 2.00
C GLU A 255 12.13 18.22 1.36
N SER A 256 12.16 17.75 0.10
CA SER A 256 13.40 17.49 -0.62
C SER A 256 14.19 18.75 -0.99
N GLU A 257 13.58 19.93 -0.91
CA GLU A 257 14.25 21.20 -1.23
C GLU A 257 15.32 21.56 -0.19
N LYS A 258 16.39 22.20 -0.64
CA LYS A 258 17.38 22.78 0.29
C LYS A 258 16.76 23.96 1.05
N ALA A 259 17.29 24.24 2.25
CA ALA A 259 16.85 25.39 3.04
C ALA A 259 16.98 26.69 2.23
N GLY A 260 15.96 27.55 2.28
CA GLY A 260 15.88 28.80 1.52
C GLY A 260 15.45 28.65 0.05
N ILE A 261 15.20 27.43 -0.43
CA ILE A 261 14.62 27.17 -1.76
C ILE A 261 13.16 26.72 -1.58
N HIS A 262 12.26 27.32 -2.36
CA HIS A 262 10.81 27.12 -2.26
C HIS A 262 10.14 26.85 -3.62
N THR A 263 10.90 26.41 -4.62
CA THR A 263 10.43 26.24 -5.99
C THR A 263 9.38 25.13 -6.10
N ALA A 264 9.62 23.99 -5.44
CA ALA A 264 8.66 22.89 -5.38
C ALA A 264 7.42 23.30 -4.59
N CYS A 265 7.61 23.95 -3.43
CA CYS A 265 6.49 24.50 -2.65
C CYS A 265 5.62 25.46 -3.47
N ARG A 266 6.21 26.45 -4.15
CA ARG A 266 5.48 27.37 -5.03
C ARG A 266 4.78 26.67 -6.18
N THR A 267 5.40 25.64 -6.75
CA THR A 267 4.79 24.83 -7.82
C THR A 267 3.56 24.07 -7.32
N VAL A 268 3.62 23.51 -6.11
CA VAL A 268 2.47 22.86 -5.46
C VAL A 268 1.38 23.88 -5.15
N LEU A 269 1.72 25.01 -4.54
CA LEU A 269 0.76 26.06 -4.19
C LEU A 269 0.08 26.65 -5.43
N LYS A 270 0.79 26.80 -6.54
CA LYS A 270 0.20 27.20 -7.83
C LYS A 270 -0.80 26.16 -8.36
N LYS A 271 -0.52 24.86 -8.24
CA LYS A 271 -1.50 23.79 -8.58
C LYS A 271 -2.74 23.82 -7.69
N LEU A 272 -2.62 24.43 -6.51
CA LEU A 272 -3.71 24.66 -5.57
C LEU A 272 -4.35 26.05 -5.74
N GLU A 273 -4.00 26.83 -6.76
CA GLU A 273 -4.52 28.19 -6.99
C GLU A 273 -4.23 29.15 -5.82
N LEU A 274 -3.04 29.03 -5.22
CA LEU A 274 -2.53 29.86 -4.14
C LEU A 274 -1.29 30.66 -4.59
N ASP A 275 -1.35 31.24 -5.79
CA ASP A 275 -0.26 32.04 -6.38
C ASP A 275 0.13 33.26 -5.52
N HIS A 276 -0.78 33.75 -4.68
CA HIS A 276 -0.53 34.85 -3.74
C HIS A 276 0.27 34.44 -2.50
N ALA A 277 0.61 33.16 -2.34
CA ALA A 277 1.37 32.68 -1.18
C ALA A 277 2.75 33.37 -1.09
N THR A 278 3.02 33.86 0.12
CA THR A 278 4.27 34.53 0.46
C THR A 278 5.42 33.51 0.61
N GLU A 279 6.64 34.02 0.73
CA GLU A 279 7.78 33.18 1.11
C GLU A 279 7.60 32.58 2.51
N GLN A 280 7.06 33.35 3.45
CA GLN A 280 6.75 32.88 4.80
C GLN A 280 5.72 31.74 4.79
N ASP A 281 4.71 31.82 3.92
CA ASP A 281 3.76 30.72 3.72
C ASP A 281 4.48 29.44 3.25
N CYS A 282 5.44 29.56 2.33
CA CYS A 282 6.21 28.42 1.84
C CYS A 282 7.04 27.77 2.96
N ILE A 283 7.68 28.58 3.81
CA ILE A 283 8.42 28.10 4.99
C ILE A 283 7.49 27.35 5.94
N ASN A 284 6.32 27.93 6.24
CA ASN A 284 5.36 27.34 7.16
C ASN A 284 4.74 26.05 6.59
N VAL A 285 4.40 26.01 5.30
CA VAL A 285 3.89 24.81 4.62
C VAL A 285 4.92 23.68 4.66
N ARG A 286 6.21 23.99 4.42
CA ARG A 286 7.30 23.03 4.56
C ARG A 286 7.39 22.49 5.99
N TYR A 287 7.33 23.37 6.99
CA TYR A 287 7.38 22.95 8.39
C TYR A 287 6.21 22.02 8.77
N VAL A 288 5.00 22.30 8.27
CA VAL A 288 3.84 21.40 8.44
C VAL A 288 4.11 20.03 7.82
N CYS A 289 4.67 19.98 6.60
CA CYS A 289 5.06 18.72 5.94
C CYS A 289 6.04 17.93 6.83
N GLU A 290 7.13 18.57 7.26
CA GLU A 290 8.18 17.99 8.11
C GLU A 290 7.63 17.50 9.47
N CYS A 291 6.64 18.17 10.04
CA CYS A 291 5.98 17.71 11.27
C CYS A 291 5.19 16.41 11.03
N VAL A 292 4.41 16.34 9.96
CA VAL A 292 3.58 15.18 9.63
C VAL A 292 4.44 13.99 9.22
N SER A 293 5.42 14.18 8.32
CA SER A 293 6.30 13.12 7.82
C SER A 293 7.18 12.54 8.93
N ARG A 294 7.75 13.39 9.79
CA ARG A 294 8.57 12.97 10.94
C ARG A 294 7.75 12.21 11.98
N ARG A 295 6.52 12.65 12.27
CA ARG A 295 5.61 11.88 13.13
C ARG A 295 5.33 10.51 12.53
N ALA A 296 5.02 10.43 11.23
CA ALA A 296 4.81 9.16 10.54
C ALA A 296 6.03 8.25 10.66
N ALA A 297 7.24 8.77 10.46
CA ALA A 297 8.49 8.00 10.62
C ALA A 297 8.70 7.48 12.04
N TYR A 298 8.43 8.31 13.07
CA TYR A 298 8.52 7.86 14.46
C TYR A 298 7.47 6.81 14.81
N LEU A 299 6.25 6.92 14.30
CA LEU A 299 5.22 5.91 14.50
C LEU A 299 5.61 4.57 13.85
N VAL A 300 6.14 4.60 12.62
CA VAL A 300 6.66 3.39 11.95
C VAL A 300 7.80 2.76 12.73
N SER A 301 8.71 3.56 13.30
CA SER A 301 9.85 3.04 14.07
C SER A 301 9.44 2.49 15.45
N ALA A 302 8.30 2.92 15.99
CA ALA A 302 7.78 2.44 17.27
C ALA A 302 7.01 1.12 17.14
N GLY A 303 6.43 0.86 15.95
CA GLY A 303 5.82 -0.42 15.60
C GLY A 303 6.87 -1.47 15.26
#